data_AF-A0A7C2R2G4-F1
#
_entry.id   AF-A0A7C2R2G4-F1
#
_cell.length_a   1.000
_cell.length_b   1.000
_cell.length_c   1.000
_cell.angle_alpha   90.00
_cell.angle_beta   90.00
_cell.angle_gamma   90.00
#
_symmetry.space_group_name_H-M   'P 1'
#
loop_
_entity.id
_entity.type
_entity.pdbx_description
1 polymer ?
#
loop_
_entity_poly.entity_id
_entity_poly.type
_entity_poly.pdbx_seq_one_letter_code
_entity_poly.pdbx_strand_id
1 'polypeptide(L)'
;AGGDQRGKESAAMLVVREGAGYGGVGDRWVDLRVDDHAEPVKELRRLLGVHTLYFGETRELVPLTADLVRELQDILQRTGFYEGEINGVYDDATRDALEDFQGWENLEMRFRRDNQIDKVVLDYMRQRFGPKR
;
A
#
# COMPACT_ATOMS: atom_id res chain seq x y z
N ALA A 1 8.16 47.83 13.02
CA ALA A 1 6.97 47.19 12.42
C ALA A 1 7.48 46.28 11.31
N GLY A 2 7.24 44.97 11.23
CA GLY A 2 6.57 43.97 12.05
C GLY A 2 6.99 42.64 11.41
N GLY A 3 7.73 41.81 12.15
CA GLY A 3 8.36 40.58 11.63
C GLY A 3 7.44 39.37 11.74
N ASP A 4 7.45 38.58 10.68
CA ASP A 4 6.57 37.48 10.28
C ASP A 4 5.99 36.52 11.33
N GLN A 5 4.78 36.04 11.02
CA GLN A 5 3.99 35.03 11.74
C GLN A 5 4.74 33.69 11.81
N ARG A 6 5.31 33.34 12.97
CA ARG A 6 5.92 32.02 13.18
C ARG A 6 4.97 31.11 13.94
N GLY A 7 4.40 30.16 13.21
CA GLY A 7 3.64 29.06 13.75
C GLY A 7 3.37 28.00 12.70
N LYS A 8 4.42 27.40 12.13
CA LYS A 8 4.32 26.15 11.34
C LYS A 8 5.56 25.31 11.59
N GLU A 9 5.39 24.23 12.35
CA GLU A 9 6.47 23.31 12.70
C GLU A 9 6.62 22.24 11.62
N SER A 10 7.81 22.15 11.02
CA SER A 10 8.18 21.09 10.08
C SER A 10 8.34 19.74 10.80
N ALA A 11 8.05 18.64 10.10
CA ALA A 11 8.35 17.30 10.60
C ALA A 11 9.07 16.49 9.53
N ALA A 12 10.09 15.74 9.93
CA ALA A 12 10.87 14.85 9.07
C ALA A 12 10.99 13.48 9.74
N MET A 13 10.87 12.40 8.97
CA MET A 13 11.13 11.05 9.46
C MET A 13 12.27 10.44 8.66
N LEU A 14 13.38 10.18 9.35
CA LEU A 14 14.56 9.52 8.82
C LEU A 14 14.59 8.09 9.36
N VAL A 15 14.48 7.09 8.48
CA VAL A 15 14.81 5.71 8.84
C VAL A 15 16.11 5.33 8.15
N VAL A 16 17.14 5.03 8.93
CA VAL A 16 18.45 4.55 8.45
C VAL A 16 18.55 3.05 8.68
N ARG A 17 18.99 2.33 7.64
CA ARG A 17 19.41 0.92 7.67
C ARG A 17 20.69 0.86 6.84
N GLU A 18 21.73 0.26 7.37
CA GLU A 18 23.02 0.09 6.69
C GLU A 18 22.79 -0.57 5.30
N GLY A 19 23.17 0.14 4.23
CA GLY A 19 23.06 -0.36 2.85
C GLY A 19 21.70 -0.23 2.14
N ALA A 20 20.73 0.53 2.66
CA ALA A 20 19.37 0.62 2.11
C ALA A 20 19.10 1.83 1.17
N GLY A 21 20.14 2.48 0.64
CA GLY A 21 20.01 3.61 -0.30
C GLY A 21 19.55 3.17 -1.70
N TYR A 22 18.71 4.00 -2.33
CA TYR A 22 18.24 3.78 -3.70
C TYR A 22 19.44 3.72 -4.67
N GLY A 23 19.58 2.61 -5.41
CA GLY A 23 20.69 2.41 -6.34
C GLY A 23 22.03 2.00 -5.69
N GLY A 24 22.04 1.58 -4.42
CA GLY A 24 23.27 1.10 -3.75
C GLY A 24 24.22 2.22 -3.30
N VAL A 25 23.74 3.46 -3.21
CA VAL A 25 24.53 4.60 -2.72
C VAL A 25 23.86 5.20 -1.47
N GLY A 26 24.45 4.94 -0.30
CA GLY A 26 24.08 5.55 1.00
C GLY A 26 23.17 4.73 1.92
N ASP A 27 22.95 5.23 3.14
CA ASP A 27 22.25 4.55 4.26
C ASP A 27 20.82 5.07 4.56
N ARG A 28 20.25 5.90 3.66
CA ARG A 28 18.94 6.55 3.90
C ARG A 28 17.83 5.76 3.21
N TRP A 29 17.00 5.07 4.01
CA TRP A 29 15.91 4.22 3.51
C TRP A 29 14.61 5.00 3.25
N VAL A 30 14.36 6.10 3.99
CA VAL A 30 13.23 7.02 3.78
C VAL A 30 13.65 8.43 4.21
N ASP A 31 13.67 9.42 3.29
CA ASP A 31 13.76 10.87 3.59
C ASP A 31 12.46 11.53 3.11
N LEU A 32 11.43 11.50 3.95
CA LEU A 32 10.17 12.20 3.70
C LEU A 32 10.18 13.52 4.47
N ARG A 33 10.07 14.62 3.72
CA ARG A 33 9.96 15.97 4.26
C ARG A 33 8.60 16.53 3.92
N VAL A 34 7.92 17.06 4.94
CA VAL A 34 6.69 17.82 4.77
C VAL A 34 7.00 19.24 5.19
N ASP A 35 7.16 20.12 4.20
CA ASP A 35 7.28 21.56 4.40
C ASP A 35 5.89 22.21 4.23
N ASP A 36 5.57 23.15 5.11
CA ASP A 36 4.37 24.01 5.02
C ASP A 36 3.01 23.29 4.95
N HIS A 37 2.76 22.31 5.84
CA HIS A 37 1.45 21.67 5.97
C HIS A 37 0.78 22.04 7.31
N ALA A 38 -0.53 22.33 7.29
CA ALA A 38 -1.30 22.67 8.50
C ALA A 38 -1.36 21.50 9.52
N GLU A 39 -1.22 20.27 9.02
CA GLU A 39 -1.18 19.04 9.82
C GLU A 39 0.00 18.14 9.40
N PRO A 40 1.25 18.52 9.69
CA PRO A 40 2.44 17.94 9.09
C PRO A 40 2.66 16.46 9.48
N VAL A 41 2.25 16.07 10.69
CA VAL A 41 2.31 14.68 11.16
C VAL A 41 1.31 13.77 10.42
N LYS A 42 0.10 14.27 10.13
CA LYS A 42 -0.89 13.50 9.36
C LYS A 42 -0.40 13.30 7.92
N GLU A 43 0.20 14.32 7.35
CA GLU A 43 0.76 14.26 6.00
C GLU A 43 1.99 13.35 5.91
N LEU A 44 2.89 13.40 6.88
CA LEU A 44 3.99 12.44 7.00
C LEU A 44 3.49 11.00 7.08
N ARG A 45 2.41 10.74 7.84
CA ARG A 45 1.81 9.40 7.92
C ARG A 45 1.27 8.94 6.57
N ARG A 46 0.66 9.85 5.80
CA ARG A 46 0.18 9.56 4.44
C ARG A 46 1.35 9.21 3.52
N LEU A 47 2.40 10.02 3.53
CA LEU A 47 3.60 9.80 2.72
C LEU A 47 4.34 8.51 3.12
N LEU A 48 4.44 8.22 4.41
CA LEU A 48 4.99 6.97 4.91
C LEU A 48 4.15 5.77 4.43
N GLY A 49 2.81 5.88 4.47
CA GLY A 49 1.92 4.84 3.95
C GLY A 49 2.16 4.54 2.47
N VAL A 50 2.33 5.58 1.65
CA VAL A 50 2.67 5.45 0.21
C VAL A 50 4.04 4.79 0.05
N HIS A 51 5.06 5.23 0.78
CA HIS A 51 6.38 4.63 0.71
C HIS A 51 6.35 3.14 1.13
N THR A 52 5.66 2.81 2.21
CA THR A 52 5.50 1.43 2.68
C THR A 52 4.78 0.58 1.64
N LEU A 53 3.72 1.09 1.00
CA LEU A 53 2.99 0.38 -0.05
C LEU A 53 3.90 0.00 -1.23
N TYR A 54 4.70 0.93 -1.76
CA TYR A 54 5.50 0.68 -2.95
C TYR A 54 6.88 0.05 -2.70
N PHE A 55 7.53 0.38 -1.57
CA PHE A 55 8.93 0.03 -1.33
C PHE A 55 9.18 -0.77 -0.03
N GLY A 56 8.14 -1.02 0.76
CA GLY A 56 8.26 -1.78 2.01
C GLY A 56 8.44 -3.29 1.79
N GLU A 57 9.10 -3.97 2.73
CA GLU A 57 9.15 -5.43 2.74
C GLU A 57 7.79 -6.02 3.19
N THR A 58 7.42 -7.20 2.67
CA THR A 58 6.27 -7.98 3.17
C THR A 58 6.59 -8.51 4.58
N ARG A 59 5.87 -8.03 5.59
CA ARG A 59 6.06 -8.45 6.99
C ARG A 59 5.00 -9.42 7.51
N GLU A 60 3.81 -9.37 6.90
CA GLU A 60 2.66 -10.16 7.32
C GLU A 60 1.92 -10.70 6.10
N LEU A 61 1.66 -12.00 6.12
CA LEU A 61 0.92 -12.72 5.10
C LEU A 61 -0.39 -13.21 5.69
N VAL A 62 -1.48 -12.92 4.99
CA VAL A 62 -2.83 -13.34 5.39
C VAL A 62 -3.25 -14.52 4.53
N PRO A 63 -3.63 -15.67 5.12
CA PRO A 63 -4.18 -16.79 4.37
C PRO A 63 -5.47 -16.42 3.63
N LEU A 64 -5.59 -16.86 2.38
CA LEU A 64 -6.78 -16.67 1.55
C LEU A 64 -7.88 -17.66 1.97
N THR A 65 -8.59 -17.31 3.04
CA THR A 65 -9.81 -18.03 3.45
C THR A 65 -10.94 -17.79 2.46
N ALA A 66 -11.94 -18.67 2.43
CA ALA A 66 -13.05 -18.53 1.49
C ALA A 66 -13.77 -17.17 1.60
N ASP A 67 -13.94 -16.64 2.81
CA ASP A 67 -14.57 -15.33 3.02
C ASP A 67 -13.70 -14.18 2.52
N LEU A 68 -12.38 -14.28 2.74
CA LEU A 68 -11.44 -13.29 2.21
C LEU A 68 -11.39 -13.33 0.68
N VAL A 69 -11.46 -14.52 0.09
CA VAL A 69 -11.50 -14.66 -1.37
C VAL A 69 -12.78 -14.05 -1.94
N ARG A 70 -13.94 -14.22 -1.29
CA ARG A 70 -15.18 -13.54 -1.72
C ARG A 70 -15.03 -12.02 -1.66
N GLU A 71 -14.40 -11.51 -0.62
CA GLU A 71 -14.10 -10.07 -0.50
C GLU A 71 -13.19 -9.58 -1.64
N LEU A 72 -12.14 -10.33 -1.97
CA LEU A 72 -11.25 -10.00 -3.09
C LEU A 72 -11.98 -10.07 -4.42
N GLN A 73 -12.76 -11.12 -4.67
CA GLN A 73 -13.57 -11.27 -5.88
C GLN A 73 -14.55 -10.11 -6.04
N ASP A 74 -15.23 -9.67 -4.98
CA ASP A 74 -16.10 -8.48 -5.01
C ASP A 74 -15.33 -7.21 -5.41
N ILE A 75 -14.19 -6.97 -4.78
CA ILE A 75 -13.35 -5.80 -5.10
C ILE A 75 -12.88 -5.86 -6.55
N LEU A 76 -12.37 -7.02 -7.00
CA LEU A 76 -11.86 -7.23 -8.36
C LEU A 76 -12.96 -7.13 -9.42
N GLN A 77 -14.19 -7.57 -9.13
CA GLN A 77 -15.34 -7.33 -10.02
C GLN A 77 -15.65 -5.84 -10.14
N ARG A 78 -15.70 -5.13 -9.02
CA ARG A 78 -16.03 -3.70 -8.98
C ARG A 78 -14.97 -2.83 -9.65
N THR A 79 -13.72 -3.28 -9.68
CA THR A 79 -12.63 -2.63 -10.40
C THR A 79 -12.48 -3.10 -11.86
N GLY A 80 -13.25 -4.11 -12.27
CA GLY A 80 -13.31 -4.61 -13.66
C GLY A 80 -12.22 -5.62 -14.03
N PHE A 81 -11.51 -6.18 -13.05
CA PHE A 81 -10.46 -7.19 -13.27
C PHE A 81 -10.97 -8.63 -13.17
N TYR A 82 -12.14 -8.85 -12.57
CA TYR A 82 -12.73 -10.18 -12.42
C TYR A 82 -14.16 -10.20 -12.97
N GLU A 83 -14.49 -11.20 -13.78
CA GLU A 83 -15.83 -11.40 -14.36
C GLU A 83 -16.48 -12.72 -13.91
N GLY A 84 -15.75 -13.55 -13.13
CA GLY A 84 -16.23 -14.84 -12.63
C GLY A 84 -17.18 -14.71 -11.44
N GLU A 85 -17.73 -15.83 -10.96
CA GLU A 85 -18.64 -15.84 -9.81
C GLU A 85 -17.91 -15.59 -8.48
N ILE A 86 -18.55 -14.83 -7.58
CA ILE A 86 -18.06 -14.67 -6.19
C ILE A 86 -18.37 -15.96 -5.40
N ASN A 87 -17.47 -16.94 -5.47
CA ASN A 87 -17.64 -18.27 -4.90
C ASN A 87 -16.75 -18.52 -3.67
N GLY A 88 -15.72 -17.70 -3.45
CA GLY A 88 -14.74 -17.87 -2.37
C GLY A 88 -13.67 -18.92 -2.65
N VAL A 89 -13.51 -19.35 -3.91
CA VAL A 89 -12.48 -20.27 -4.36
C VAL A 89 -11.37 -19.46 -5.01
N TYR A 90 -10.15 -19.56 -4.48
CA TYR A 90 -8.98 -18.90 -5.07
C TYR A 90 -8.42 -19.74 -6.23
N ASP A 91 -9.16 -19.74 -7.33
CA ASP A 91 -8.82 -20.43 -8.57
C ASP A 91 -7.90 -19.59 -9.47
N ASP A 92 -7.56 -20.16 -10.63
CA ASP A 92 -6.68 -19.50 -11.60
C ASP A 92 -7.26 -18.17 -12.08
N ALA A 93 -8.57 -18.09 -12.32
CA ALA A 93 -9.23 -16.85 -12.73
C ALA A 93 -9.15 -15.75 -11.67
N THR A 94 -9.34 -16.10 -10.39
CA THR A 94 -9.23 -15.14 -9.29
C THR A 94 -7.79 -14.68 -9.09
N ARG A 95 -6.83 -15.59 -9.24
CA ARG A 95 -5.40 -15.29 -9.11
C ARG A 95 -4.90 -14.39 -10.24
N ASP A 96 -5.27 -14.68 -11.49
CA ASP A 96 -4.88 -13.89 -12.65
C ASP A 96 -5.47 -12.47 -12.55
N ALA A 97 -6.74 -12.35 -12.13
CA ALA A 97 -7.35 -11.05 -11.85
C ALA A 97 -6.62 -10.25 -10.75
N LEU A 98 -6.14 -10.93 -9.71
CA LEU A 98 -5.36 -10.29 -8.63
C LEU A 98 -3.95 -9.88 -9.10
N GLU A 99 -3.33 -10.66 -9.99
CA GLU A 99 -2.04 -10.32 -10.64
C GLU A 99 -2.21 -9.06 -11.50
N ASP A 100 -3.22 -9.03 -12.36
CA ASP A 100 -3.52 -7.89 -13.24
C ASP A 100 -3.86 -6.62 -12.45
N PHE A 101 -4.69 -6.74 -11.40
CA PHE A 101 -5.02 -5.62 -10.52
C PHE A 101 -3.77 -5.05 -9.84
N GLN A 102 -2.89 -5.91 -9.32
CA GLN A 102 -1.65 -5.44 -8.69
C GLN A 102 -0.70 -4.82 -9.70
N GLY A 103 -0.61 -5.36 -10.92
CA GLY A 103 0.16 -4.73 -12.00
C GLY A 103 -0.37 -3.33 -12.34
N TRP A 104 -1.69 -3.15 -12.40
CA TRP A 104 -2.31 -1.85 -12.65
C TRP A 104 -2.04 -0.83 -11.52
N GLU A 105 -1.97 -1.29 -10.27
CA GLU A 105 -1.65 -0.47 -9.09
C GLU A 105 -0.13 -0.36 -8.82
N ASN A 106 0.72 -0.95 -9.66
CA ASN A 106 2.18 -1.00 -9.52
C ASN A 106 2.63 -1.67 -8.20
N LEU A 107 2.01 -2.81 -7.89
CA LEU A 107 2.21 -3.66 -6.71
C LEU A 107 2.68 -5.08 -7.09
N GLU A 108 3.13 -5.33 -8.32
CA GLU A 108 3.55 -6.64 -8.83
C GLU A 108 4.67 -7.28 -8.01
N MET A 109 5.53 -6.45 -7.38
CA MET A 109 6.59 -6.92 -6.48
C MET A 109 6.06 -7.56 -5.19
N ARG A 110 4.78 -7.33 -4.85
CA ARG A 110 4.08 -7.95 -3.72
C ARG A 110 3.21 -9.12 -4.13
N PHE A 111 3.03 -9.37 -5.43
CA PHE A 111 2.20 -10.48 -5.90
C PHE A 111 2.84 -11.81 -5.50
N ARG A 112 1.98 -12.76 -5.16
CA ARG A 112 2.36 -14.11 -4.77
C ARG A 112 1.41 -15.11 -5.39
N ARG A 113 1.96 -16.29 -5.70
CA ARG A 113 1.22 -17.41 -6.30
C ARG A 113 0.74 -18.45 -5.29
N ASP A 114 1.10 -18.30 -4.02
CA ASP A 114 0.59 -19.15 -2.94
C ASP A 114 -0.80 -18.68 -2.45
N ASN A 115 -1.44 -19.45 -1.57
CA ASN A 115 -2.76 -19.14 -1.02
C ASN A 115 -2.69 -18.07 0.09
N GLN A 116 -1.86 -17.04 -0.10
CA GLN A 116 -1.66 -15.96 0.85
C GLN A 116 -1.57 -14.62 0.13
N ILE A 117 -1.99 -13.55 0.79
CA ILE A 117 -1.88 -12.18 0.31
C ILE A 117 -1.04 -11.35 1.28
N ASP A 118 -0.22 -10.43 0.74
CA ASP A 118 0.47 -9.42 1.55
C ASP A 118 -0.58 -8.54 2.24
N LYS A 119 -0.49 -8.43 3.57
CA LYS A 119 -1.42 -7.61 4.36
C LYS A 119 -1.47 -6.15 3.88
N VAL A 120 -0.37 -5.60 3.40
CA VAL A 120 -0.31 -4.23 2.89
C VAL A 120 -1.18 -4.08 1.65
N VAL A 121 -1.17 -5.06 0.74
CA VAL A 121 -2.03 -5.09 -0.45
C VAL A 121 -3.50 -5.24 -0.03
N LEU A 122 -3.80 -6.15 0.89
CA LEU A 122 -5.16 -6.35 1.37
C LEU A 122 -5.73 -5.07 2.02
N ASP A 123 -4.98 -4.45 2.91
CA ASP A 123 -5.40 -3.21 3.58
C ASP A 123 -5.56 -2.07 2.57
N TYR A 124 -4.69 -2.00 1.55
CA TYR A 124 -4.82 -1.04 0.45
C TYR A 124 -6.10 -1.24 -0.36
N MET A 125 -6.38 -2.48 -0.79
CA MET A 125 -7.61 -2.83 -1.52
C MET A 125 -8.85 -2.45 -0.72
N ARG A 126 -8.88 -2.76 0.59
CA ARG A 126 -9.98 -2.41 1.50
C ARG A 126 -10.18 -0.90 1.63
N GLN A 127 -9.11 -0.15 1.84
CA GLN A 127 -9.20 1.30 2.07
C GLN A 127 -9.63 2.05 0.81
N ARG A 128 -9.14 1.63 -0.37
CA ARG A 128 -9.36 2.35 -1.62
C ARG A 128 -10.61 1.87 -2.38
N PHE A 129 -10.89 0.57 -2.34
CA PHE A 129 -11.92 -0.07 -3.16
C PHE A 129 -12.97 -0.83 -2.33
N GLY A 130 -12.80 -0.95 -1.02
CA GLY A 130 -13.81 -1.52 -0.14
C GLY A 130 -15.13 -0.74 -0.17
N PRO A 131 -16.22 -1.31 0.39
CA PRO A 131 -17.51 -0.64 0.46
C PRO A 131 -17.38 0.67 1.26
N LYS A 132 -17.93 1.77 0.71
CA LYS A 132 -18.06 3.02 1.45
C LYS A 132 -19.11 2.84 2.53
N ARG A 133 -18.72 2.99 3.80
CA ARG A 133 -19.64 3.03 4.94
C ARG A 133 -20.46 4.31 4.94
#